data_AF-A0AAE1PB94-F1
#
_entry.id   AF-A0AAE1PB94-F1
#
_cell.length_a   1.000
_cell.length_b   1.000
_cell.length_c   1.000
_cell.angle_alpha   90.00
_cell.angle_beta   90.00
_cell.angle_gamma   90.00
#
_symmetry.space_group_name_H-M   'P 1'
#
loop_
_entity.id
_entity.type
_entity.pdbx_description
1 polymer ?
#
loop_
_entity_poly.entity_id
_entity_poly.type
_entity_poly.pdbx_seq_one_letter_code
_entity_poly.pdbx_strand_id
1 'polypeptide(L)'
;MGDGLGDTHYPSTQLKTHIYLAPTLLSTINMKIVALLCLVAVAAAAPQFNSAPIVNILRDDRQDNGDGNFQYAFEADNGIAVESSGTPGFQGQANMQGSYRYTLDDGRVVEVRYIADENGFQPQSDWLPTPHPLPLHAQEQIRFAEEQRALGVTFE
;
A
#
# COMPACT_ATOMS: atom_id res chain seq x y z
N MET A 1 -8.46 -115.51 -25.50
CA MET A 1 -7.47 -114.82 -26.37
C MET A 1 -8.10 -113.56 -26.90
N GLY A 2 -7.61 -112.41 -26.46
CA GLY A 2 -8.10 -111.10 -26.87
C GLY A 2 -7.85 -110.07 -25.78
N ASP A 3 -6.59 -109.80 -25.55
CA ASP A 3 -6.09 -108.85 -24.56
C ASP A 3 -6.30 -107.42 -25.07
N GLY A 4 -6.65 -106.48 -24.18
CA GLY A 4 -6.69 -105.05 -24.46
C GLY A 4 -7.17 -104.30 -23.23
N LEU A 5 -6.30 -103.85 -22.32
CA LEU A 5 -5.62 -102.54 -22.40
C LEU A 5 -6.63 -101.51 -22.94
N GLY A 6 -7.41 -100.87 -22.07
CA GLY A 6 -6.89 -99.77 -21.28
C GLY A 6 -6.66 -98.61 -22.22
N ASP A 7 -7.63 -97.72 -22.36
CA ASP A 7 -7.38 -96.32 -22.71
C ASP A 7 -8.61 -95.47 -22.39
N THR A 8 -8.40 -94.63 -21.38
CA THR A 8 -9.25 -93.54 -20.94
C THR A 8 -9.46 -92.53 -22.07
N HIS A 9 -10.70 -92.14 -22.33
CA HIS A 9 -11.01 -90.94 -23.11
C HIS A 9 -11.93 -90.03 -22.30
N TYR A 10 -11.31 -89.16 -21.50
CA TYR A 10 -11.93 -87.94 -21.03
C TYR A 10 -12.02 -86.97 -22.21
N PRO A 11 -13.14 -86.26 -22.43
CA PRO A 11 -13.17 -85.22 -23.44
C PRO A 11 -12.29 -84.04 -23.00
N SER A 12 -11.24 -83.80 -23.77
CA SER A 12 -10.40 -82.61 -23.71
C SER A 12 -11.08 -81.47 -24.47
N THR A 13 -11.47 -80.40 -23.77
CA THR A 13 -11.81 -79.13 -24.44
C THR A 13 -11.46 -77.92 -23.57
N GLN A 14 -10.20 -77.50 -23.71
CA GLN A 14 -9.65 -76.13 -23.68
C GLN A 14 -10.07 -75.19 -22.53
N LEU A 15 -9.28 -75.20 -21.44
CA LEU A 15 -9.26 -74.11 -20.45
C LEU A 15 -8.48 -72.91 -21.03
N LYS A 16 -9.18 -71.85 -21.42
CA LYS A 16 -8.55 -70.59 -21.84
C LYS A 16 -8.12 -69.81 -20.59
N THR A 17 -6.84 -69.92 -20.24
CA THR A 17 -6.21 -69.15 -19.17
C THR A 17 -6.10 -67.68 -19.58
N HIS A 18 -6.94 -66.82 -19.00
CA HIS A 18 -6.67 -65.38 -18.93
C HIS A 18 -6.37 -65.03 -17.48
N ILE A 19 -5.08 -64.85 -17.20
CA ILE A 19 -4.60 -64.13 -16.01
C ILE A 19 -5.06 -62.67 -16.20
N TYR A 20 -5.98 -62.19 -15.36
CA TYR A 20 -6.27 -60.76 -15.20
C TYR A 20 -5.97 -60.37 -13.76
N LEU A 21 -4.77 -59.82 -13.56
CA LEU A 21 -4.40 -59.11 -12.35
C LEU A 21 -5.23 -57.81 -12.31
N ALA A 22 -6.17 -57.70 -11.37
CA ALA A 22 -7.05 -56.53 -11.26
C ALA A 22 -6.24 -55.25 -10.93
N PRO A 23 -6.25 -54.21 -11.78
CA PRO A 23 -5.68 -52.91 -11.44
C PRO A 23 -6.83 -51.96 -11.10
N THR A 24 -7.37 -52.03 -9.90
CA THR A 24 -8.53 -51.17 -9.52
C THR A 24 -8.35 -50.42 -8.21
N LEU A 25 -7.12 -50.27 -7.71
CA LEU A 25 -6.85 -49.45 -6.52
C LEU A 25 -6.58 -47.96 -6.82
N LEU A 26 -6.68 -47.49 -8.06
CA LEU A 26 -6.44 -46.07 -8.39
C LEU A 26 -7.61 -45.32 -9.09
N SER A 27 -8.79 -45.93 -9.28
CA SER A 27 -9.83 -45.36 -10.16
C SER A 27 -11.16 -45.02 -9.48
N THR A 28 -11.13 -44.38 -8.31
CA THR A 28 -12.33 -43.70 -7.75
C THR A 28 -11.92 -42.50 -6.88
N ILE A 29 -11.09 -41.61 -7.43
CA ILE A 29 -11.22 -40.20 -7.02
C ILE A 29 -12.57 -39.75 -7.58
N ASN A 30 -13.60 -39.83 -6.74
CA ASN A 30 -14.96 -39.50 -7.11
C ASN A 30 -15.01 -38.08 -7.68
N MET A 31 -15.60 -37.90 -8.86
CA MET A 31 -15.79 -36.60 -9.53
C MET A 31 -16.39 -35.53 -8.60
N LYS A 32 -17.16 -35.96 -7.59
CA LYS A 32 -17.71 -35.14 -6.52
C LYS A 32 -16.65 -34.54 -5.60
N ILE A 33 -15.58 -35.28 -5.27
CA ILE A 33 -14.46 -34.82 -4.46
C ILE A 33 -13.65 -33.77 -5.22
N VAL A 34 -13.41 -33.99 -6.51
CA VAL A 34 -12.75 -32.99 -7.38
C VAL A 34 -13.59 -31.72 -7.47
N ALA A 35 -14.90 -31.85 -7.70
CA ALA A 35 -15.81 -30.71 -7.74
C ALA A 35 -15.86 -29.95 -6.40
N LEU A 36 -15.87 -30.66 -5.27
CA LEU A 36 -15.88 -30.05 -3.94
C LEU A 36 -14.56 -29.34 -3.62
N LEU A 37 -13.42 -29.92 -3.98
CA LEU A 37 -12.11 -29.27 -3.88
C LEU A 37 -12.01 -28.02 -4.76
N CYS A 38 -12.48 -28.08 -6.00
CA CYS A 38 -12.53 -26.91 -6.87
C CYS A 38 -13.41 -25.80 -6.29
N LEU A 39 -14.55 -26.14 -5.70
CA LEU A 39 -15.46 -25.15 -5.10
C LEU A 39 -14.84 -24.50 -3.86
N VAL A 40 -14.16 -25.27 -3.00
CA VAL A 40 -13.43 -24.74 -1.84
C VAL A 40 -12.26 -23.86 -2.28
N ALA A 41 -11.51 -24.26 -3.32
CA ALA A 41 -10.42 -23.46 -3.87
C ALA A 41 -10.91 -22.12 -4.45
N VAL A 42 -12.05 -22.12 -5.15
CA VAL A 42 -12.69 -20.89 -5.66
C VAL A 42 -13.18 -19.99 -4.52
N ALA A 43 -13.75 -20.56 -3.45
CA ALA A 43 -14.17 -19.79 -2.28
C ALA A 43 -12.97 -19.21 -1.50
N ALA A 44 -11.86 -19.94 -1.40
CA ALA A 44 -10.63 -19.47 -0.74
C ALA A 44 -9.86 -18.43 -1.58
N ALA A 45 -9.99 -18.48 -2.91
CA ALA A 45 -9.43 -17.50 -3.82
C ALA A 45 -10.35 -16.28 -4.03
N ALA A 46 -11.51 -16.23 -3.36
CA ALA A 46 -12.36 -15.05 -3.40
C ALA A 46 -11.56 -13.86 -2.83
N PRO A 47 -11.58 -12.70 -3.52
CA PRO A 47 -10.93 -11.50 -3.00
C PRO A 47 -11.57 -11.16 -1.65
N GLN A 48 -10.81 -11.36 -0.58
CA GLN A 48 -11.10 -10.81 0.73
C GLN A 48 -10.88 -9.30 0.63
N PHE A 49 -11.89 -8.59 0.16
CA PHE A 49 -11.95 -7.15 0.31
C PHE A 49 -11.94 -6.89 1.82
N ASN A 50 -10.78 -6.55 2.37
CA ASN A 50 -10.72 -5.87 3.65
C ASN A 50 -11.62 -4.65 3.50
N SER A 51 -12.81 -4.72 4.10
CA SER A 51 -13.76 -3.62 4.11
C SER A 51 -13.14 -2.57 5.01
N ALA A 52 -12.25 -1.76 4.45
CA ALA A 52 -11.89 -0.50 5.06
C ALA A 52 -13.19 0.26 5.33
N PRO A 53 -13.28 0.98 6.46
CA PRO A 53 -14.45 1.79 6.73
C PRO A 53 -14.71 2.72 5.54
N ILE A 54 -15.98 2.84 5.14
CA ILE A 54 -16.37 3.80 4.11
C ILE A 54 -16.08 5.19 4.66
N VAL A 55 -15.25 5.95 3.95
CA VAL A 55 -14.91 7.33 4.26
C VAL A 55 -15.73 8.23 3.35
N ASN A 56 -16.56 9.10 3.93
CA ASN A 56 -17.38 10.04 3.18
C ASN A 56 -16.60 11.32 2.89
N ILE A 57 -16.79 11.87 1.69
CA ILE A 57 -16.26 13.18 1.32
C ILE A 57 -17.22 14.25 1.86
N LEU A 58 -16.71 15.10 2.75
CA LEU A 58 -17.44 16.24 3.33
C LEU A 58 -17.33 17.49 2.44
N ARG A 59 -16.18 17.70 1.79
CA ARG A 59 -15.92 18.82 0.89
C ARG A 59 -15.00 18.39 -0.25
N ASP A 60 -15.34 18.81 -1.47
CA ASP A 60 -14.45 18.77 -2.64
C ASP A 60 -14.76 20.03 -3.47
N ASP A 61 -13.87 21.01 -3.41
CA ASP A 61 -13.95 22.29 -4.09
C ASP A 61 -12.69 22.46 -4.94
N ARG A 62 -12.88 22.70 -6.24
CA ARG A 62 -11.81 22.93 -7.20
C ARG A 62 -12.19 24.14 -8.05
N GLN A 63 -11.38 25.18 -7.97
CA GLN A 63 -11.53 26.39 -8.77
C GLN A 63 -10.25 26.64 -9.53
N ASP A 64 -10.36 26.74 -10.85
CA ASP A 64 -9.28 27.14 -11.74
C ASP A 64 -9.88 28.08 -12.78
N ASN A 65 -9.38 29.31 -12.80
CA ASN A 65 -9.86 30.35 -13.70
C ASN A 65 -9.11 30.37 -15.03
N GLY A 66 -8.12 29.49 -15.24
CA GLY A 66 -7.30 29.43 -16.45
C GLY A 66 -6.17 30.48 -16.50
N ASP A 67 -6.16 31.44 -15.57
CA ASP A 67 -5.14 32.48 -15.45
C ASP A 67 -3.90 32.02 -14.64
N GLY A 68 -3.81 30.72 -14.33
CA GLY A 68 -2.80 30.12 -13.47
C GLY A 68 -3.03 30.34 -11.97
N ASN A 69 -4.13 31.01 -11.60
CA ASN A 69 -4.65 31.04 -10.23
C ASN A 69 -5.59 29.85 -10.02
N PHE A 70 -5.34 29.08 -8.96
CA PHE A 70 -6.20 27.96 -8.60
C PHE A 70 -6.43 27.89 -7.09
N GLN A 71 -7.54 27.27 -6.71
CA GLN A 71 -7.87 26.92 -5.33
C GLN A 71 -8.41 25.49 -5.30
N TYR A 72 -8.00 24.76 -4.27
CA TYR A 72 -8.39 23.39 -4.03
C TYR A 72 -8.66 23.21 -2.54
N ALA A 73 -9.80 22.62 -2.21
CA ALA A 73 -10.12 22.22 -0.84
C ALA A 73 -10.79 20.86 -0.85
N PHE A 74 -10.31 19.96 -0.01
CA PHE A 74 -10.82 18.61 0.16
C PHE A 74 -10.94 18.28 1.64
N GLU A 75 -12.03 17.66 2.04
CA GLU A 75 -12.26 17.21 3.41
C GLU A 75 -13.01 15.89 3.41
N ALA A 76 -12.55 14.97 4.24
CA ALA A 76 -13.13 13.65 4.45
C ALA A 76 -13.51 13.45 5.92
N ASP A 77 -14.52 12.61 6.17
CA ASP A 77 -15.08 12.38 7.51
C ASP A 77 -14.14 11.64 8.48
N ASN A 78 -13.04 11.08 7.98
CA ASN A 78 -11.96 10.49 8.78
C ASN A 78 -10.95 11.52 9.30
N GLY A 79 -11.25 12.82 9.19
CA GLY A 79 -10.42 13.91 9.71
C GLY A 79 -9.25 14.30 8.79
N ILE A 80 -9.20 13.77 7.56
CA ILE A 80 -8.29 14.27 6.52
C ILE A 80 -8.89 15.53 5.92
N ALA A 81 -8.11 16.62 5.89
CA ALA A 81 -8.45 17.78 5.09
C ALA A 81 -7.20 18.38 4.44
N VAL A 82 -7.37 18.91 3.24
CA VAL A 82 -6.31 19.54 2.45
C VAL A 82 -6.88 20.80 1.84
N GLU A 83 -6.18 21.91 1.98
CA GLU A 83 -6.49 23.16 1.30
C GLU A 83 -5.23 23.70 0.66
N SER A 84 -5.30 24.10 -0.59
CA SER A 84 -4.18 24.70 -1.31
C SER A 84 -4.67 25.72 -2.30
N SER A 85 -3.95 26.84 -2.39
CA SER A 85 -4.13 27.85 -3.42
C SER A 85 -2.79 28.10 -4.10
N GLY A 86 -2.82 28.37 -5.40
CA GLY A 86 -1.63 28.77 -6.13
C GLY A 86 -1.87 29.95 -7.04
N THR A 87 -0.79 30.66 -7.30
CA THR A 87 -0.73 31.82 -8.18
C THR A 87 0.50 31.71 -9.09
N PRO A 88 0.50 32.31 -10.29
CA PRO A 88 1.70 32.37 -11.12
C PRO A 88 2.84 33.11 -10.41
N GLY A 89 4.02 32.49 -10.38
CA GLY A 89 5.27 33.05 -9.88
C GLY A 89 6.04 33.81 -10.97
N PHE A 90 7.10 34.50 -10.56
CA PHE A 90 7.80 35.46 -11.42
C PHE A 90 8.49 34.85 -12.65
N GLN A 91 8.95 33.59 -12.59
CA GLN A 91 9.58 32.91 -13.73
C GLN A 91 8.66 31.88 -14.40
N GLY A 92 7.34 31.98 -14.16
CA GLY A 92 6.36 31.04 -14.69
C GLY A 92 6.22 29.74 -13.89
N GLN A 93 6.93 29.58 -12.76
CA GLN A 93 6.58 28.58 -11.74
C GLN A 93 5.21 28.89 -11.12
N ALA A 94 4.58 27.91 -10.47
CA ALA A 94 3.42 28.16 -9.63
C ALA A 94 3.87 28.36 -8.18
N ASN A 95 3.58 29.51 -7.59
CA ASN A 95 3.75 29.74 -6.16
C ASN A 95 2.50 29.20 -5.47
N MET A 96 2.67 28.26 -4.54
CA MET A 96 1.59 27.57 -3.86
C MET A 96 1.68 27.74 -2.36
N GLN A 97 0.53 27.85 -1.71
CA GLN A 97 0.43 27.81 -0.25
C GLN A 97 -0.75 26.97 0.15
N GLY A 98 -0.68 26.34 1.31
CA GLY A 98 -1.75 25.47 1.75
C GLY A 98 -1.54 24.90 3.13
N SER A 99 -2.47 24.03 3.50
CA SER A 99 -2.38 23.21 4.69
C SER A 99 -2.95 21.84 4.41
N TYR A 100 -2.41 20.84 5.09
CA TYR A 100 -3.04 19.53 5.19
C TYR A 100 -3.10 19.11 6.65
N ARG A 101 -4.19 18.47 7.02
CA ARG A 101 -4.38 17.87 8.34
C ARG A 101 -4.85 16.44 8.24
N TYR A 102 -4.47 15.65 9.23
CA TYR A 102 -4.95 14.29 9.41
C TYR A 102 -5.01 13.96 10.91
N THR A 103 -5.86 12.99 11.26
CA THR A 103 -6.02 12.54 12.64
C THR A 103 -5.22 11.25 12.85
N LEU A 104 -4.47 11.19 13.94
CA LEU A 104 -3.71 10.01 14.36
C LEU A 104 -4.63 9.01 15.08
N ASP A 105 -4.16 7.77 15.23
CA ASP A 105 -4.89 6.71 15.94
C ASP A 105 -5.19 7.05 17.41
N ASP A 106 -4.46 8.00 17.99
CA ASP A 106 -4.64 8.51 19.36
C ASP A 106 -5.60 9.71 19.45
N GLY A 107 -6.18 10.14 18.32
CA GLY A 107 -7.10 11.27 18.23
C GLY A 107 -6.42 12.65 18.15
N ARG A 108 -5.08 12.73 18.18
CA ARG A 108 -4.38 14.00 17.95
C ARG A 108 -4.44 14.38 16.47
N VAL A 109 -4.65 15.66 16.21
CA VAL A 109 -4.64 16.22 14.86
C VAL A 109 -3.24 16.72 14.54
N VAL A 110 -2.68 16.23 13.44
CA VAL A 110 -1.46 16.78 12.84
C VAL A 110 -1.90 17.75 11.77
N GLU A 111 -1.42 19.00 11.85
CA GLU A 111 -1.63 20.01 10.82
C GLU A 111 -0.27 20.51 10.33
N VAL A 112 -0.10 20.56 9.01
CA VAL A 112 1.10 21.11 8.38
C VAL A 112 0.68 22.19 7.41
N ARG A 113 1.20 23.40 7.63
CA ARG A 113 1.06 24.54 6.73
C ARG A 113 2.31 24.64 5.87
N TYR A 114 2.19 25.10 4.65
CA TYR A 114 3.35 25.23 3.78
C TYR A 114 3.23 26.39 2.82
N ILE A 115 4.40 26.88 2.41
CA ILE A 115 4.60 27.77 1.27
C ILE A 115 5.58 27.06 0.33
N ALA A 116 5.28 27.06 -0.96
CA ALA A 116 6.12 26.52 -2.01
C ALA A 116 6.31 27.62 -3.06
N ASP A 117 7.50 28.19 -3.09
CA ASP A 117 7.86 29.32 -3.95
C ASP A 117 9.27 29.09 -4.54
N GLU A 118 9.91 30.16 -5.02
CA GLU A 118 11.26 30.12 -5.58
C GLU A 118 12.32 29.63 -4.58
N ASN A 119 12.06 29.74 -3.28
CA ASN A 119 12.93 29.25 -2.21
C ASN A 119 12.64 27.78 -1.84
N GLY A 120 11.76 27.12 -2.58
CA GLY A 120 11.38 25.72 -2.39
C GLY A 120 10.21 25.53 -1.42
N PHE A 121 10.07 24.30 -0.92
CA PHE A 121 8.99 23.92 -0.01
C PHE A 121 9.36 24.20 1.45
N GLN A 122 8.55 25.01 2.11
CA GLN A 122 8.78 25.51 3.47
C GLN A 122 7.61 25.09 4.37
N PRO A 123 7.66 23.88 4.97
CA PRO A 123 6.60 23.41 5.85
C PRO A 123 6.75 23.96 7.27
N GLN A 124 5.61 24.19 7.93
CA GLN A 124 5.48 24.65 9.29
C GLN A 124 4.46 23.76 10.01
N SER A 125 4.89 23.13 11.11
CA SER A 125 4.05 22.32 11.98
C SER A 125 4.77 22.10 13.30
N ASP A 126 4.01 21.99 14.39
CA ASP A 126 4.51 21.60 15.71
C ASP A 126 5.11 20.18 15.72
N TRP A 127 4.80 19.39 14.70
CA TRP A 127 5.26 18.02 14.53
C TRP A 127 6.58 17.91 13.73
N LEU A 128 7.06 19.02 13.18
CA LEU A 128 8.35 19.01 12.49
C LEU A 128 9.50 19.03 13.51
N PRO A 129 10.62 18.38 13.20
CA PRO A 129 11.82 18.49 14.02
C PRO A 129 12.24 19.95 14.16
N THR A 130 12.38 20.42 15.41
CA THR A 130 12.94 21.73 15.67
C THR A 130 14.45 21.71 15.40
N PRO A 131 15.04 22.78 14.83
CA PRO A 131 16.48 22.92 14.72
C PRO A 131 17.15 22.74 16.09
N HIS A 132 18.34 22.15 16.11
CA HIS A 132 19.13 22.03 17.33
C HIS A 132 19.48 23.44 17.85
N PRO A 133 19.58 23.63 19.17
CA PRO A 133 19.98 24.92 19.73
C PRO A 133 21.38 25.30 19.22
N LEU A 134 21.59 26.60 19.03
CA LEU A 134 22.89 27.14 18.64
C LEU A 134 23.99 26.67 19.63
N PRO A 135 25.12 26.12 19.16
CA PRO A 135 26.19 25.67 20.05
C PRO A 135 26.80 26.85 20.82
N LEU A 136 27.34 26.58 22.02
CA LEU A 136 27.81 27.62 22.94
C LEU A 136 28.82 28.59 22.30
N HIS A 137 29.77 28.08 21.53
CA HIS A 137 30.77 28.91 20.86
C HIS A 137 30.14 29.90 19.86
N ALA A 138 29.04 29.54 19.18
CA ALA A 138 28.35 30.43 18.26
C ALA A 138 27.65 31.56 19.04
N GLN A 139 27.07 31.23 20.20
CA GLN A 139 26.49 32.25 21.08
C GLN A 139 27.56 33.20 21.64
N GLU A 140 28.75 32.67 21.99
CA GLU A 140 29.89 33.48 22.42
C GLU A 140 30.42 34.37 21.30
N GLN A 141 30.50 33.86 20.07
CA GLN A 141 30.90 34.65 18.89
C GLN A 141 29.91 35.80 18.62
N ILE A 142 28.60 35.53 18.70
CA ILE A 142 27.56 36.55 18.56
C ILE A 142 27.70 37.61 19.66
N ARG A 143 27.83 37.19 20.93
CA ARG A 143 28.02 38.09 22.07
C ARG A 143 29.25 38.98 21.89
N PHE A 144 30.38 38.39 21.54
CA PHE A 144 31.62 39.13 21.34
C PHE A 144 31.51 40.13 20.17
N ALA A 145 30.87 39.73 19.06
CA ALA A 145 30.61 40.63 17.94
C ALA A 145 29.68 41.80 18.31
N GLU A 146 28.66 41.57 19.14
CA GLU A 146 27.77 42.60 19.69
C GLU A 146 28.51 43.56 20.62
N GLU A 147 29.40 43.06 21.49
CA GLU A 147 30.26 43.88 22.35
C GLU A 147 31.20 44.77 21.54
N GLN A 148 31.87 44.21 20.53
CA GLN A 148 32.73 44.98 19.63
C GLN A 148 31.96 46.07 18.87
N ARG A 149 30.74 45.76 18.41
CA ARG A 149 29.85 46.72 17.76
C ARG A 149 29.43 47.83 18.73
N ALA A 150 29.10 47.49 19.99
CA ALA A 150 28.75 48.47 21.02
C ALA A 150 29.94 49.37 21.40
N LEU A 151 31.15 48.84 21.35
CA LEU A 151 32.39 49.57 21.55
C LEU A 151 32.82 50.40 20.32
N GLY A 152 32.11 50.28 19.19
CA GLY A 152 32.43 51.01 17.96
C GLY A 152 33.77 50.58 17.33
N VAL A 153 34.21 49.34 17.55
CA VAL A 153 35.47 48.82 17.00
C VAL A 153 35.34 48.69 15.48
N THR A 154 36.12 49.48 14.75
CA THR A 154 36.27 49.39 13.29
C THR A 154 37.59 48.70 12.97
N PHE A 155 37.55 47.68 12.11
CA PHE A 155 38.76 47.03 11.58
C PHE A 155 39.15 47.77 10.29
N GLU A 156 40.26 48.50 10.32
CA GLU A 156 40.87 49.12 9.12
C GLU A 156 41.64 48.10 8.27
#